data_AF-A0A2G8LHX4-F1
#
_entry.id   AF-A0A2G8LHX4-F1
#
_cell.length_a   1.000
_cell.length_b   1.000
_cell.length_c   1.000
_cell.angle_alpha   90.00
_cell.angle_beta   90.00
_cell.angle_gamma   90.00
#
_symmetry.space_group_name_H-M   'P 1'
#
loop_
_entity.id
_entity.type
_entity.pdbx_description
1 polymer ?
#
loop_
_entity_poly.entity_id
_entity_poly.type
_entity_poly.pdbx_seq_one_letter_code
_entity_poly.pdbx_strand_id
1 'polypeptide(L)'
;MTAYGRTFQLGAGYSGHQVQYSIDKVKELKTDGFFHINKTFLPAKIFYFLFMGSMVSFLPFVPVYMEQLGLNSFQIGIIRAVQPICTIIACPFWGTVADKFSIHRIVVLIGIAVGCTASGATYFTPSALNSTTTNSTSGGPSPPPLDWDDSLLTFSIMISLSTVFIVFLAPVNPMIDSNVMELLKDHPDTDYGKQRLWGAVGWGSMSGLTGLAMDTYVKYNPDGNRFLPAYIIFALMMAPAIIPVLIMKFPPHSTPMSISKELLNLFREVKIIIFFIIAAVCGLSLGVIGTFQFLFLNELEAPSLVMGLTLTFTCVSEIPFMYLSDRFIQWFGHETVFSIVLFCYSLRFFLYSILQDPWHILPIELLHGICFGALWPAAASFANKVAPEGMGATVQTLMSAASLGLGEYRVSVRSDVADCSSLPVII
;
A
#
# COMPACT_ATOMS: atom_id res chain seq x y z
N MET A 1 -42.24 33.62 -14.35
CA MET A 1 -41.19 34.17 -13.48
C MET A 1 -40.05 33.15 -13.42
N THR A 2 -39.16 33.12 -14.42
CA THR A 2 -37.79 33.71 -14.44
C THR A 2 -36.81 32.87 -13.60
N ALA A 3 -35.68 32.31 -14.04
CA ALA A 3 -34.99 32.18 -15.32
C ALA A 3 -33.86 31.14 -15.13
N TYR A 4 -33.64 30.21 -16.05
CA TYR A 4 -32.32 29.57 -16.29
C TYR A 4 -32.29 29.01 -17.73
N GLY A 5 -32.40 29.93 -18.70
CA GLY A 5 -31.93 29.69 -20.05
C GLY A 5 -30.51 30.20 -20.15
N ARG A 6 -29.51 29.32 -20.04
CA ARG A 6 -28.18 29.56 -20.62
C ARG A 6 -28.05 28.66 -21.84
N THR A 7 -28.41 29.24 -22.97
CA THR A 7 -27.99 28.83 -24.30
C THR A 7 -26.46 28.77 -24.33
N PHE A 8 -25.92 27.56 -24.42
CA PHE A 8 -24.55 27.35 -24.88
C PHE A 8 -24.49 27.80 -26.34
N GLN A 9 -23.90 28.97 -26.60
CA GLN A 9 -23.45 29.30 -27.95
C GLN A 9 -22.23 28.42 -28.25
N LEU A 10 -22.48 27.25 -28.82
CA LEU A 10 -21.47 26.46 -29.50
C LEU A 10 -21.01 27.26 -30.72
N GLY A 11 -19.71 27.49 -30.82
CA GLY A 11 -19.09 28.04 -32.02
C GLY A 11 -19.53 27.25 -33.25
N ALA A 12 -19.86 27.98 -34.32
CA ALA A 12 -20.29 27.43 -35.59
C ALA A 12 -19.30 26.38 -36.11
N GLY A 13 -19.72 25.12 -36.18
CA GLY A 13 -18.89 24.06 -36.77
C GLY A 13 -19.38 22.62 -36.56
N TYR A 14 -20.13 22.33 -35.51
CA TYR A 14 -20.57 20.94 -35.23
C TYR A 14 -21.98 20.68 -35.80
N SER A 15 -22.07 19.81 -36.80
CA SER A 15 -23.37 19.35 -37.33
C SER A 15 -24.10 18.52 -36.27
N GLY A 16 -25.44 18.61 -36.22
CA GLY A 16 -26.25 17.85 -35.26
C GLY A 16 -26.02 16.33 -35.31
N HIS A 17 -25.54 15.81 -36.44
CA HIS A 17 -25.10 14.42 -36.60
C HIS A 17 -23.85 14.06 -35.80
N GLN A 18 -22.87 14.97 -35.66
CA GLN A 18 -21.66 14.70 -34.88
C GLN A 18 -21.94 14.69 -33.37
N VAL A 19 -22.81 15.58 -32.90
CA VAL A 19 -23.24 15.60 -31.49
C VAL A 19 -24.02 14.33 -31.16
N GLN A 20 -24.93 13.91 -32.04
CA GLN A 20 -25.68 12.68 -31.86
C GLN A 20 -24.78 11.44 -31.92
N TYR A 21 -23.82 11.38 -32.84
CA TYR A 21 -22.81 10.32 -32.91
C TYR A 21 -21.96 10.23 -31.64
N SER A 22 -21.51 11.36 -31.08
CA SER A 22 -20.78 11.38 -29.80
C SER A 22 -21.64 10.92 -28.62
N ILE A 23 -22.92 11.30 -28.57
CA ILE A 23 -23.85 10.87 -27.53
C ILE A 23 -24.15 9.37 -27.65
N ASP A 24 -24.35 8.87 -28.86
CA ASP A 24 -24.62 7.46 -29.12
C ASP A 24 -23.38 6.61 -28.82
N LYS A 25 -22.17 7.08 -29.16
CA LYS A 25 -20.90 6.42 -28.77
C LYS A 25 -20.67 6.41 -27.25
N VAL A 26 -21.07 7.47 -26.53
CA VAL A 26 -21.04 7.52 -25.05
C VAL A 26 -22.10 6.60 -24.42
N LYS A 27 -23.24 6.40 -25.07
CA LYS A 27 -24.25 5.41 -24.66
C LYS A 27 -23.78 3.98 -24.92
N GLU A 28 -23.12 3.74 -26.05
CA GLU A 28 -22.56 2.44 -26.44
C GLU A 28 -21.41 2.02 -25.50
N LEU A 29 -20.55 2.97 -25.11
CA LEU A 29 -19.50 2.79 -24.08
C LEU A 29 -20.06 2.49 -22.67
N LYS A 30 -21.35 2.79 -22.41
CA LYS A 30 -22.02 2.50 -21.12
C LYS A 30 -22.75 1.15 -21.11
N THR A 31 -22.85 0.46 -22.24
CA THR A 31 -23.60 -0.80 -22.38
C THR A 31 -22.76 -2.07 -22.30
N ASP A 32 -21.47 -1.97 -22.00
CA ASP A 32 -20.67 -3.17 -21.70
C ASP A 32 -20.87 -3.58 -20.24
N GLY A 33 -21.65 -4.64 -20.06
CA GLY A 33 -21.89 -5.26 -18.76
C GLY A 33 -20.58 -5.54 -18.02
N PHE A 34 -20.66 -5.56 -16.69
CA PHE A 34 -19.58 -5.78 -15.72
C PHE A 34 -18.60 -6.93 -16.05
N PHE A 35 -18.99 -7.85 -16.95
CA PHE A 35 -18.29 -9.07 -17.32
C PHE A 35 -17.69 -9.10 -18.74
N HIS A 36 -17.58 -7.99 -19.47
CA HIS A 36 -16.81 -8.02 -20.72
C HIS A 36 -15.31 -8.20 -20.42
N ILE A 37 -14.78 -9.41 -20.63
CA ILE A 37 -13.38 -9.75 -20.35
C ILE A 37 -12.51 -9.34 -21.55
N ASN A 38 -11.94 -8.14 -21.49
CA ASN A 38 -10.92 -7.71 -22.43
C ASN A 38 -9.65 -8.58 -22.26
N LYS A 39 -9.37 -9.44 -23.25
CA LYS A 39 -8.24 -10.39 -23.23
C LYS A 39 -6.88 -9.69 -23.17
N THR A 40 -6.78 -8.45 -23.63
CA THR A 40 -5.55 -7.64 -23.59
C THR A 40 -5.15 -7.29 -22.14
N PHE A 41 -6.14 -6.98 -21.29
CA PHE A 41 -5.90 -6.54 -19.91
C PHE A 41 -6.05 -7.66 -18.87
N LEU A 42 -6.49 -8.86 -19.28
CA LEU A 42 -6.60 -10.02 -18.39
C LEU A 42 -5.27 -10.35 -17.68
N PRO A 43 -4.09 -10.34 -18.35
CA PRO A 43 -2.81 -10.52 -17.67
C PRO A 43 -2.55 -9.48 -16.57
N ALA A 44 -2.87 -8.20 -16.82
CA ALA A 44 -2.71 -7.14 -15.83
C ALA A 44 -3.61 -7.35 -14.60
N LYS A 45 -4.88 -7.73 -14.81
CA LYS A 45 -5.82 -8.05 -13.72
C LYS A 45 -5.32 -9.20 -12.86
N ILE A 46 -4.86 -10.29 -13.49
CA ILE A 46 -4.30 -11.47 -12.81
C ILE A 46 -3.04 -11.07 -12.04
N PHE A 47 -2.16 -10.28 -12.64
CA PHE A 47 -0.96 -9.78 -11.98
C PHE A 47 -1.31 -8.98 -10.73
N TYR A 48 -2.22 -8.00 -10.82
CA TYR A 48 -2.60 -7.20 -9.65
C TYR A 48 -3.16 -8.05 -8.52
N PHE A 49 -4.02 -9.02 -8.85
CA PHE A 49 -4.59 -9.93 -7.85
C PHE A 49 -3.48 -10.74 -7.15
N LEU A 50 -2.59 -11.39 -7.91
CA LEU A 50 -1.52 -12.24 -7.38
C LEU A 50 -0.46 -11.43 -6.61
N PHE A 51 -0.04 -10.29 -7.15
CA PHE A 51 0.97 -9.45 -6.54
C PHE A 51 0.45 -8.81 -5.24
N MET A 52 -0.76 -8.24 -5.24
CA MET A 52 -1.31 -7.66 -4.01
C MET A 52 -1.70 -8.74 -2.98
N GLY A 53 -2.21 -9.88 -3.46
CA GLY A 53 -2.53 -11.03 -2.60
C GLY A 53 -1.31 -11.68 -1.96
N SER A 54 -0.16 -11.73 -2.66
CA SER A 54 1.10 -12.13 -2.03
C SER A 54 1.52 -11.09 -0.98
N MET A 55 1.60 -9.81 -1.34
CA MET A 55 2.05 -8.75 -0.43
C MET A 55 1.31 -8.73 0.91
N VAL A 56 -0.02 -8.82 0.89
CA VAL A 56 -0.84 -8.81 2.11
C VAL A 56 -0.63 -10.04 3.00
N SER A 57 -0.25 -11.16 2.39
CA SER A 57 0.00 -12.40 3.13
C SER A 57 1.32 -12.37 3.90
N PHE A 58 2.22 -11.43 3.58
CA PHE A 58 3.54 -11.34 4.18
C PHE A 58 3.70 -10.05 5.00
N LEU A 59 3.57 -8.88 4.37
CA LEU A 59 3.98 -7.59 4.95
C LEU A 59 3.37 -7.27 6.33
N PRO A 60 2.08 -7.52 6.60
CA PRO A 60 1.47 -7.18 7.89
C PRO A 60 1.97 -8.06 9.04
N PHE A 61 2.41 -9.28 8.74
CA PHE A 61 2.83 -10.26 9.74
C PHE A 61 4.34 -10.18 10.03
N VAL A 62 5.13 -9.59 9.13
CA VAL A 62 6.59 -9.47 9.27
C VAL A 62 7.04 -8.82 10.59
N PRO A 63 6.44 -7.70 11.06
CA PRO A 63 6.86 -7.08 12.31
C PRO A 63 6.63 -8.00 13.53
N VAL A 64 5.50 -8.71 13.56
CA VAL A 64 5.17 -9.67 14.63
C VAL A 64 6.09 -10.90 14.56
N TYR A 65 6.46 -11.32 13.34
CA TYR A 65 7.46 -12.37 13.16
C TYR A 65 8.85 -11.95 13.65
N MET A 66 9.28 -10.72 13.39
CA MET A 66 10.54 -10.17 13.93
C MET A 66 10.57 -10.14 15.45
N GLU A 67 9.44 -9.79 16.08
CA GLU A 67 9.28 -9.84 17.54
C GLU A 67 9.45 -11.27 18.06
N GLN A 68 8.85 -12.27 17.39
CA GLN A 68 9.04 -13.69 17.75
C GLN A 68 10.47 -14.21 17.57
N LEU A 69 11.27 -13.59 16.69
CA LEU A 69 12.70 -13.87 16.56
C LEU A 69 13.54 -13.26 17.69
N GLY A 70 12.93 -12.49 18.61
CA GLY A 70 13.60 -11.84 19.73
C GLY A 70 14.10 -10.42 19.44
N LEU A 71 13.64 -9.79 18.36
CA LEU A 71 13.94 -8.37 18.09
C LEU A 71 13.04 -7.45 18.92
N ASN A 72 13.63 -6.39 19.47
CA ASN A 72 12.86 -5.38 20.20
C ASN A 72 12.14 -4.40 19.25
N SER A 73 11.14 -3.67 19.77
CA SER A 73 10.34 -2.73 18.98
C SER A 73 11.18 -1.63 18.31
N PHE A 74 12.31 -1.25 18.91
CA PHE A 74 13.22 -0.25 18.34
C PHE A 74 13.95 -0.78 17.09
N GLN A 75 14.49 -1.99 17.15
CA GLN A 75 15.12 -2.70 16.03
C GLN A 75 14.11 -2.91 14.89
N ILE A 76 12.90 -3.36 15.21
CA ILE A 76 11.81 -3.52 14.25
C ILE A 76 11.50 -2.17 13.59
N GLY A 77 11.36 -1.10 14.39
CA GLY A 77 11.14 0.26 13.92
C GLY A 77 12.21 0.74 12.94
N ILE A 78 13.50 0.47 13.20
CA ILE A 78 14.60 0.79 12.28
C ILE A 78 14.45 0.03 10.96
N ILE A 79 14.22 -1.29 11.00
CA ILE A 79 14.08 -2.10 9.78
C ILE A 79 12.92 -1.59 8.92
N ARG A 80 11.80 -1.22 9.54
CA ARG A 80 10.64 -0.67 8.85
C ARG A 80 10.92 0.73 8.28
N ALA A 81 11.64 1.58 9.01
CA ALA A 81 11.99 2.93 8.57
C ALA A 81 12.95 2.97 7.37
N VAL A 82 13.78 1.95 7.18
CA VAL A 82 14.68 1.84 6.01
C VAL A 82 13.91 1.62 4.70
N GLN A 83 12.75 0.96 4.75
CA GLN A 83 11.97 0.60 3.56
C GLN A 83 11.58 1.79 2.66
N PRO A 84 10.99 2.88 3.19
CA PRO A 84 10.68 4.05 2.36
C PRO A 84 11.91 4.79 1.85
N ILE A 85 13.00 4.85 2.62
CA ILE A 85 14.28 5.44 2.18
C ILE A 85 14.75 4.71 0.92
N CYS A 86 14.79 3.38 1.00
CA CYS A 86 15.17 2.53 -0.13
C CYS A 86 14.21 2.69 -1.30
N THR A 87 12.90 2.80 -1.05
CA THR A 87 11.88 2.98 -2.10
C THR A 87 12.03 4.29 -2.86
N ILE A 88 12.26 5.42 -2.15
CA ILE A 88 12.46 6.74 -2.75
C ILE A 88 13.66 6.77 -3.70
N ILE A 89 14.69 5.97 -3.40
CA ILE A 89 15.90 5.86 -4.24
C ILE A 89 15.72 4.81 -5.35
N ALA A 90 15.18 3.64 -5.00
CA ALA A 90 15.08 2.49 -5.89
C ALA A 90 14.09 2.72 -7.03
N CYS A 91 12.92 3.32 -6.77
CA CYS A 91 11.91 3.54 -7.80
C CYS A 91 12.41 4.43 -8.95
N PRO A 92 13.00 5.63 -8.71
CA PRO A 92 13.59 6.44 -9.78
C PRO A 92 14.80 5.78 -10.45
N PHE A 93 15.64 5.08 -9.68
CA PHE A 93 16.81 4.38 -10.21
C PHE A 93 16.40 3.31 -11.24
N TRP A 94 15.53 2.39 -10.82
CA TRP A 94 15.05 1.31 -11.68
C TRP A 94 14.16 1.81 -12.81
N GLY A 95 13.35 2.86 -12.58
CA GLY A 95 12.60 3.54 -13.63
C GLY A 95 13.52 4.09 -14.73
N THR A 96 14.54 4.86 -14.36
CA THR A 96 15.51 5.44 -15.31
C THR A 96 16.28 4.37 -16.07
N VAL A 97 16.71 3.30 -15.39
CA VAL A 97 17.39 2.17 -16.01
C VAL A 97 16.47 1.45 -17.00
N ALA A 98 15.23 1.18 -16.59
CA ALA A 98 14.25 0.52 -17.43
C ALA A 98 13.91 1.35 -18.67
N ASP A 99 13.71 2.66 -18.52
CA ASP A 99 13.45 3.59 -19.62
C ASP A 99 14.63 3.67 -20.59
N LYS A 100 15.85 3.87 -20.07
CA LYS A 100 17.06 4.04 -20.88
C LYS A 100 17.37 2.82 -21.74
N PHE A 101 17.17 1.63 -21.21
CA PHE A 101 17.49 0.38 -21.89
C PHE A 101 16.26 -0.32 -22.47
N SER A 102 15.05 0.21 -22.27
CA SER A 102 13.77 -0.42 -22.65
C SER A 102 13.62 -1.84 -22.08
N ILE A 103 14.03 -2.03 -20.83
CA ILE A 103 14.08 -3.34 -20.14
C ILE A 103 13.05 -3.48 -19.01
N HIS A 104 11.93 -2.74 -19.04
CA HIS A 104 10.90 -2.75 -17.99
C HIS A 104 10.47 -4.16 -17.58
N ARG A 105 10.23 -5.04 -18.56
CA ARG A 105 9.86 -6.44 -18.30
C ARG A 105 10.93 -7.17 -17.47
N ILE A 106 12.20 -7.02 -17.83
CA ILE A 106 13.31 -7.72 -17.15
C ILE A 106 13.44 -7.22 -15.71
N VAL A 107 13.35 -5.90 -15.50
CA VAL A 107 13.40 -5.31 -14.15
C VAL A 107 12.26 -5.83 -13.28
N VAL A 108 11.03 -5.90 -13.82
CA VAL A 108 9.88 -6.46 -13.10
C VAL A 108 10.11 -7.93 -12.74
N LEU A 109 10.60 -8.75 -13.68
CA LEU A 109 10.87 -10.17 -13.44
C LEU A 109 11.95 -10.40 -12.37
N ILE A 110 13.03 -9.62 -12.42
CA ILE A 110 14.09 -9.65 -11.39
C ILE A 110 13.50 -9.23 -10.04
N GLY A 111 12.67 -8.19 -10.01
CA GLY A 111 11.98 -7.72 -8.81
C GLY A 111 11.17 -8.81 -8.13
N ILE A 112 10.34 -9.54 -8.90
CA ILE A 112 9.52 -10.65 -8.40
C ILE A 112 10.40 -11.82 -7.92
N ALA A 113 11.41 -12.20 -8.70
CA ALA A 113 12.30 -13.31 -8.34
C ALA A 113 13.10 -13.03 -7.06
N VAL A 114 13.70 -11.85 -6.96
CA VAL A 114 14.45 -11.40 -5.77
C VAL A 114 13.52 -11.22 -4.57
N GLY A 115 12.32 -10.65 -4.77
CA GLY A 115 11.33 -10.52 -3.71
C GLY A 115 10.90 -11.89 -3.14
N CYS A 116 10.70 -12.88 -4.01
CA CYS A 116 10.34 -14.25 -3.61
C CYS A 116 11.48 -14.96 -2.84
N THR A 117 12.73 -14.80 -3.29
CA THR A 117 13.87 -15.45 -2.62
C THR A 117 14.27 -14.73 -1.33
N ALA A 118 14.26 -13.39 -1.31
CA ALA A 118 14.59 -12.60 -0.13
C ALA A 118 13.57 -12.80 0.99
N SER A 119 12.26 -12.80 0.68
CA SER A 119 11.22 -13.13 1.66
C SER A 119 11.39 -14.56 2.17
N GLY A 120 11.56 -15.56 1.30
CA GLY A 120 11.83 -16.94 1.70
C GLY A 120 13.05 -17.07 2.62
N ALA A 121 14.13 -16.32 2.35
CA ALA A 121 15.32 -16.30 3.19
C ALA A 121 15.06 -15.73 4.59
N THR A 122 14.14 -14.74 4.75
CA THR A 122 13.81 -14.20 6.09
C THR A 122 13.20 -15.26 7.02
N TYR A 123 12.50 -16.25 6.48
CA TYR A 123 11.94 -17.36 7.26
C TYR A 123 13.03 -18.23 7.91
N PHE A 124 14.19 -18.35 7.27
CA PHE A 124 15.31 -19.15 7.77
C PHE A 124 16.27 -18.37 8.68
N THR A 125 15.93 -17.12 9.03
CA THR A 125 16.75 -16.31 9.93
C THR A 125 16.83 -16.97 11.31
N PRO A 126 18.03 -17.12 11.90
CA PRO A 126 18.18 -17.65 13.25
C PRO A 126 17.40 -16.80 14.26
N SER A 127 16.67 -17.46 15.17
CA SER A 127 16.04 -16.78 16.30
C SER A 127 17.11 -16.41 17.32
N ALA A 128 17.11 -15.15 17.77
CA ALA A 128 17.97 -14.67 18.85
C ALA A 128 17.65 -15.34 20.20
N LEU A 129 16.52 -16.05 20.28
CA LEU A 129 16.11 -16.79 21.47
C LEU A 129 16.70 -18.21 21.55
N ASN A 130 17.17 -18.80 20.45
CA ASN A 130 17.55 -20.22 20.41
C ASN A 130 18.90 -20.55 21.09
N SER A 131 19.80 -19.58 21.22
CA SER A 131 21.15 -19.76 21.79
C SER A 131 21.20 -19.78 23.33
N THR A 132 20.16 -19.29 24.00
CA THR A 132 20.04 -19.35 25.48
C THR A 132 19.92 -20.78 26.03
N THR A 133 19.55 -21.75 25.18
CA THR A 133 19.30 -23.14 25.58
C THR A 133 20.55 -24.03 25.53
N THR A 134 21.59 -23.67 24.75
CA THR A 134 22.77 -24.54 24.57
C THR A 134 23.83 -24.39 25.66
N ASN A 135 23.79 -23.32 26.46
CA ASN A 135 24.79 -23.04 27.50
C ASN A 135 24.28 -23.26 28.94
N SER A 136 23.01 -23.60 29.16
CA SER A 136 22.39 -23.75 30.48
C SER A 136 22.27 -25.22 30.91
N THR A 137 23.42 -25.88 31.12
CA THR A 137 23.49 -27.14 31.91
C THR A 137 23.76 -26.90 33.40
N SER A 138 23.77 -25.66 33.87
CA SER A 138 23.85 -25.33 35.30
C SER A 138 22.51 -24.76 35.80
N GLY A 139 21.86 -25.51 36.69
CA GLY A 139 20.55 -25.20 37.23
C GLY A 139 20.47 -23.84 37.94
N GLY A 140 19.52 -23.03 37.51
CA GLY A 140 19.05 -21.81 38.16
C GLY A 140 17.69 -21.39 37.58
N PRO A 141 16.78 -20.78 38.36
CA PRO A 141 15.39 -20.54 37.95
C PRO A 141 15.18 -19.26 37.13
N SER A 142 16.23 -18.69 36.53
CA SER A 142 16.16 -17.46 35.74
C SER A 142 16.51 -17.73 34.27
N PRO A 143 15.67 -17.33 33.30
CA PRO A 143 16.08 -17.37 31.90
C PRO A 143 17.36 -16.53 31.72
N PRO A 144 18.37 -17.01 30.98
CA PRO A 144 19.58 -16.23 30.76
C PRO A 144 19.24 -14.93 30.02
N PRO A 145 19.97 -13.83 30.28
CA PRO A 145 19.83 -12.61 29.50
C PRO A 145 20.12 -12.90 28.01
N LEU A 146 19.38 -12.22 27.13
CA LEU A 146 19.57 -12.29 25.69
C LEU A 146 21.04 -11.97 25.35
N ASP A 147 21.74 -12.89 24.68
CA ASP A 147 23.10 -12.62 24.19
C ASP A 147 23.03 -11.56 23.09
N TRP A 148 23.63 -10.39 23.36
CA TRP A 148 23.57 -9.23 22.47
C TRP A 148 24.11 -9.52 21.06
N ASP A 149 25.06 -10.45 20.95
CA ASP A 149 25.66 -10.85 19.66
C ASP A 149 24.65 -11.57 18.75
N ASP A 150 23.77 -12.41 19.32
CA ASP A 150 22.76 -13.15 18.55
C ASP A 150 21.61 -12.24 18.12
N SER A 151 21.18 -11.32 18.99
CA SER A 151 20.20 -10.29 18.62
C SER A 151 20.71 -9.39 17.50
N LEU A 152 21.99 -8.97 17.57
CA LEU A 152 22.64 -8.18 16.53
C LEU A 152 22.77 -8.95 15.20
N LEU A 153 23.04 -10.25 15.24
CA LEU A 153 23.11 -11.10 14.06
C LEU A 153 21.73 -11.23 13.38
N THR A 154 20.70 -11.59 14.15
CA THR A 154 19.32 -11.68 13.66
C THR A 154 18.86 -10.35 13.07
N PHE A 155 19.13 -9.24 13.77
CA PHE A 155 18.85 -7.89 13.28
C PHE A 155 19.56 -7.59 11.95
N SER A 156 20.86 -7.90 11.86
CA SER A 156 21.68 -7.63 10.67
C SER A 156 21.23 -8.44 9.45
N ILE A 157 20.82 -9.69 9.65
CA ILE A 157 20.26 -10.52 8.58
C ILE A 157 18.89 -9.97 8.15
N MET A 158 18.01 -9.66 9.10
CA MET A 158 16.66 -9.16 8.80
C MET A 158 16.68 -7.82 8.09
N ILE A 159 17.53 -6.87 8.52
CA ILE A 159 17.65 -5.57 7.86
C ILE A 159 18.22 -5.71 6.44
N SER A 160 19.22 -6.58 6.24
CA SER A 160 19.84 -6.81 4.93
C SER A 160 18.85 -7.44 3.95
N LEU A 161 18.16 -8.52 4.36
CA LEU A 161 17.16 -9.19 3.53
C LEU A 161 15.96 -8.30 3.23
N SER A 162 15.48 -7.54 4.23
CA SER A 162 14.37 -6.59 4.03
C SER A 162 14.76 -5.45 3.08
N THR A 163 16.02 -4.99 3.13
CA THR A 163 16.56 -3.98 2.22
C THR A 163 16.64 -4.51 0.78
N VAL A 164 17.17 -5.73 0.60
CA VAL A 164 17.21 -6.38 -0.71
C VAL A 164 15.79 -6.58 -1.25
N PHE A 165 14.88 -7.06 -0.41
CA PHE A 165 13.47 -7.25 -0.77
C PHE A 165 12.85 -5.94 -1.29
N ILE A 166 12.95 -4.84 -0.55
CA ILE A 166 12.28 -3.59 -0.91
C ILE A 166 12.94 -2.92 -2.12
N VAL A 167 14.27 -2.92 -2.25
CA VAL A 167 14.99 -2.27 -3.37
C VAL A 167 14.60 -2.87 -4.72
N PHE A 168 14.33 -4.17 -4.76
CA PHE A 168 13.97 -4.87 -6.00
C PHE A 168 12.46 -4.95 -6.22
N LEU A 169 11.66 -5.05 -5.15
CA LEU A 169 10.23 -5.28 -5.28
C LEU A 169 9.41 -3.98 -5.31
N ALA A 170 9.89 -2.88 -4.71
CA ALA A 170 9.22 -1.58 -4.73
C ALA A 170 8.91 -1.04 -6.13
N PRO A 171 9.83 -1.07 -7.13
CA PRO A 171 9.53 -0.53 -8.47
C PRO A 171 8.55 -1.38 -9.28
N VAL A 172 8.31 -2.64 -8.88
CA VAL A 172 7.48 -3.58 -9.67
C VAL A 172 6.07 -3.05 -9.91
N ASN A 173 5.39 -2.58 -8.87
CA ASN A 173 4.01 -2.13 -8.98
C ASN A 173 3.87 -0.82 -9.81
N PRO A 174 4.64 0.26 -9.54
CA PRO A 174 4.63 1.46 -10.37
C PRO A 174 4.95 1.20 -11.86
N MET A 175 5.85 0.26 -12.15
CA MET A 175 6.19 -0.08 -13.53
C MET A 175 5.06 -0.80 -14.25
N ILE A 176 4.32 -1.67 -13.56
CA ILE A 176 3.12 -2.29 -14.12
C ILE A 176 2.01 -1.24 -14.30
N ASP A 177 1.83 -0.33 -13.35
CA ASP A 177 0.87 0.77 -13.46
C ASP A 177 1.15 1.63 -14.70
N SER A 178 2.42 2.06 -14.88
CA SER A 178 2.86 2.81 -16.06
C SER A 178 2.60 2.04 -17.36
N ASN A 179 2.94 0.75 -17.37
CA ASN A 179 2.72 -0.11 -18.52
C ASN A 179 1.24 -0.26 -18.88
N VAL A 180 0.37 -0.47 -17.90
CA VAL A 180 -1.08 -0.58 -18.09
C VAL A 180 -1.65 0.74 -18.60
N MET A 181 -1.23 1.87 -18.03
CA MET A 181 -1.64 3.20 -18.50
C MET A 181 -1.22 3.45 -19.95
N GLU A 182 -0.04 3.00 -20.37
CA GLU A 182 0.39 3.10 -21.77
C GLU A 182 -0.49 2.25 -22.69
N LEU A 183 -0.78 0.99 -22.31
CA LEU A 183 -1.65 0.10 -23.09
C LEU A 183 -3.09 0.61 -23.21
N LEU A 184 -3.58 1.36 -22.20
CA LEU A 184 -4.92 1.94 -22.20
C LEU A 184 -5.09 3.09 -23.21
N LYS A 185 -4.00 3.74 -23.65
CA LYS A 185 -4.09 4.78 -24.69
C LYS A 185 -4.71 4.28 -25.99
N ASP A 186 -4.51 2.99 -26.29
CA ASP A 186 -5.06 2.34 -27.48
C ASP A 186 -6.44 1.68 -27.24
N HIS A 187 -6.98 1.73 -26.01
CA HIS A 187 -8.17 0.98 -25.58
C HIS A 187 -9.15 1.86 -24.77
N PRO A 188 -9.89 2.78 -25.42
CA PRO A 188 -10.80 3.71 -24.74
C PRO A 188 -12.06 3.05 -24.14
N ASP A 189 -12.29 1.76 -24.41
CA ASP A 189 -13.39 0.94 -23.86
C ASP A 189 -13.23 0.63 -22.36
N THR A 190 -12.02 0.80 -21.84
CA THR A 190 -11.70 0.45 -20.45
C THR A 190 -10.83 1.51 -19.79
N ASP A 191 -10.84 1.52 -18.45
CA ASP A 191 -10.11 2.46 -17.63
C ASP A 191 -9.15 1.75 -16.66
N TYR A 192 -8.20 2.53 -16.14
CA TYR A 192 -7.19 2.06 -15.19
C TYR A 192 -7.80 1.52 -13.89
N GLY A 193 -8.86 2.17 -13.40
CA GLY A 193 -9.54 1.78 -12.15
C GLY A 193 -10.06 0.34 -12.21
N LYS A 194 -10.71 -0.05 -13.30
CA LYS A 194 -11.18 -1.44 -13.51
C LYS A 194 -10.06 -2.49 -13.51
N GLN A 195 -8.82 -2.11 -13.85
CA GLN A 195 -7.69 -3.05 -13.82
C GLN A 195 -7.13 -3.13 -12.41
N ARG A 196 -6.88 -1.97 -11.79
CA ARG A 196 -6.26 -1.84 -10.47
C ARG A 196 -7.14 -2.39 -9.35
N LEU A 197 -8.47 -2.39 -9.52
CA LEU A 197 -9.45 -2.97 -8.61
C LEU A 197 -9.13 -4.43 -8.23
N TRP A 198 -8.63 -5.22 -9.18
CA TRP A 198 -8.27 -6.63 -8.91
C TRP A 198 -7.15 -6.76 -7.87
N GLY A 199 -6.33 -5.73 -7.69
CA GLY A 199 -5.37 -5.66 -6.60
C GLY A 199 -6.03 -5.52 -5.23
N ALA A 200 -7.07 -4.69 -5.11
CA ALA A 200 -7.84 -4.57 -3.87
C ALA A 200 -8.60 -5.86 -3.55
N VAL A 201 -9.14 -6.54 -4.58
CA VAL A 201 -9.76 -7.85 -4.42
C VAL A 201 -8.74 -8.86 -3.88
N GLY A 202 -7.56 -8.95 -4.47
CA GLY A 202 -6.48 -9.84 -4.01
C GLY A 202 -6.05 -9.53 -2.57
N TRP A 203 -5.87 -8.25 -2.24
CA TRP A 203 -5.52 -7.81 -0.89
C TRP A 203 -6.57 -8.22 0.14
N GLY A 204 -7.85 -7.85 -0.10
CA GLY A 204 -8.93 -8.13 0.82
C GLY A 204 -9.22 -9.63 0.99
N SER A 205 -9.20 -10.41 -0.11
CA SER A 205 -9.47 -11.85 -0.04
C SER A 205 -8.34 -12.64 0.61
N MET A 206 -7.09 -12.29 0.30
CA MET A 206 -5.94 -13.06 0.81
C MET A 206 -5.63 -12.74 2.27
N SER A 207 -5.95 -11.55 2.76
CA SER A 207 -5.67 -11.20 4.15
C SER A 207 -6.39 -12.12 5.16
N GLY A 208 -7.71 -12.23 5.05
CA GLY A 208 -8.50 -13.11 5.92
C GLY A 208 -8.16 -14.59 5.73
N LEU A 209 -7.88 -15.01 4.48
CA LEU A 209 -7.47 -16.38 4.18
C LEU A 209 -6.13 -16.74 4.84
N THR A 210 -5.15 -15.84 4.79
CA THR A 210 -3.85 -16.04 5.42
C THR A 210 -3.98 -16.09 6.95
N GLY A 211 -4.75 -15.18 7.55
CA GLY A 211 -5.02 -15.23 9.00
C GLY A 211 -5.69 -16.53 9.45
N LEU A 212 -6.71 -17.00 8.70
CA LEU A 212 -7.37 -18.28 8.97
C LEU A 212 -6.42 -19.47 8.81
N ALA A 213 -5.57 -19.45 7.78
CA ALA A 213 -4.60 -20.51 7.53
C ALA A 213 -3.57 -20.61 8.67
N MET A 214 -3.11 -19.47 9.21
CA MET A 214 -2.21 -19.41 10.35
C MET A 214 -2.87 -19.98 11.62
N ASP A 215 -4.08 -19.54 11.96
CA ASP A 215 -4.79 -20.04 13.16
C ASP A 215 -5.10 -21.54 13.06
N THR A 216 -5.49 -22.00 11.88
CA THR A 216 -5.75 -23.42 11.61
C THR A 216 -4.45 -24.23 11.72
N TYR A 217 -3.34 -23.72 11.20
CA TYR A 217 -2.04 -24.38 11.30
C TYR A 217 -1.59 -24.53 12.76
N VAL A 218 -1.66 -23.46 13.56
CA VAL A 218 -1.32 -23.52 14.99
C VAL A 218 -2.17 -24.54 15.74
N LYS A 219 -3.47 -24.65 15.40
CA LYS A 219 -4.37 -25.64 16.02
C LYS A 219 -3.93 -27.09 15.81
N TYR A 220 -3.38 -27.43 14.64
CA TYR A 220 -2.94 -28.80 14.31
C TYR A 220 -1.44 -29.02 14.54
N ASN A 221 -0.65 -27.94 14.62
CA ASN A 221 0.80 -27.93 14.78
C ASN A 221 1.21 -26.89 15.84
N PRO A 222 0.93 -27.14 17.15
CA PRO A 222 1.17 -26.16 18.21
C PRO A 222 2.65 -25.78 18.39
N ASP A 223 3.58 -26.71 18.08
CA ASP A 223 5.02 -26.46 18.14
C ASP A 223 5.59 -25.85 16.84
N GLY A 224 4.74 -25.68 15.81
CA GLY A 224 5.13 -25.13 14.51
C GLY A 224 5.23 -23.61 14.52
N ASN A 225 6.04 -23.06 13.61
CA ASN A 225 6.08 -21.62 13.41
C ASN A 225 4.74 -21.13 12.83
N ARG A 226 3.99 -20.34 13.61
CA ARG A 226 2.66 -19.82 13.24
C ARG A 226 2.63 -19.07 11.90
N PHE A 227 3.75 -18.52 11.46
CA PHE A 227 3.85 -17.72 10.24
C PHE A 227 4.18 -18.53 8.99
N LEU A 228 4.52 -19.82 9.12
CA LEU A 228 4.83 -20.67 7.96
C LEU A 228 3.73 -20.62 6.86
N PRO A 229 2.42 -20.68 7.18
CA PRO A 229 1.37 -20.56 6.15
C PRO A 229 1.42 -19.23 5.39
N ALA A 230 1.69 -18.12 6.05
CA ALA A 230 1.83 -16.80 5.42
C ALA A 230 2.96 -16.77 4.39
N TYR A 231 4.12 -17.35 4.73
CA TYR A 231 5.25 -17.48 3.80
C TYR A 231 4.95 -18.39 2.61
N ILE A 232 4.26 -19.51 2.84
CA ILE A 232 3.85 -20.42 1.76
C ILE A 232 2.86 -19.72 0.82
N ILE A 233 1.84 -19.06 1.36
CA ILE A 233 0.85 -18.33 0.57
C ILE A 233 1.51 -17.20 -0.23
N PHE A 234 2.43 -16.45 0.39
CA PHE A 234 3.22 -15.43 -0.31
C PHE A 234 3.93 -16.02 -1.53
N ALA A 235 4.66 -17.12 -1.37
CA ALA A 235 5.39 -17.78 -2.46
C ALA A 235 4.45 -18.32 -3.55
N LEU A 236 3.34 -18.96 -3.15
CA LEU A 236 2.33 -19.50 -4.07
C LEU A 236 1.58 -18.41 -4.86
N MET A 237 1.50 -17.19 -4.35
CA MET A 237 0.90 -16.06 -5.05
C MET A 237 1.94 -15.27 -5.86
N MET A 238 3.14 -15.06 -5.32
CA MET A 238 4.19 -14.26 -5.95
C MET A 238 4.86 -14.98 -7.12
N ALA A 239 5.18 -16.27 -7.00
CA ALA A 239 5.88 -16.99 -8.08
C ALA A 239 5.05 -17.09 -9.38
N PRO A 240 3.73 -17.40 -9.34
CA PRO A 240 2.90 -17.38 -10.54
C PRO A 240 2.68 -15.99 -11.13
N ALA A 241 2.92 -14.90 -10.39
CA ALA A 241 2.83 -13.53 -10.91
C ALA A 241 3.84 -13.25 -12.04
N ILE A 242 4.86 -14.09 -12.20
CA ILE A 242 5.77 -14.08 -13.36
C ILE A 242 5.01 -14.34 -14.68
N ILE A 243 4.04 -15.26 -14.68
CA ILE A 243 3.32 -15.69 -15.89
C ILE A 243 2.62 -14.52 -16.58
N PRO A 244 1.76 -13.72 -15.91
CA PRO A 244 1.12 -12.58 -16.58
C PRO A 244 2.13 -11.53 -17.05
N VAL A 245 3.26 -11.33 -16.37
CA VAL A 245 4.33 -10.40 -16.81
C VAL A 245 4.97 -10.86 -18.12
N LEU A 246 5.18 -12.18 -18.28
CA LEU A 246 5.71 -12.75 -19.52
C LEU A 246 4.74 -12.56 -20.70
N ILE A 247 3.43 -12.56 -20.44
CA ILE A 247 2.37 -12.41 -21.44
C ILE A 247 2.13 -10.93 -21.79
N MET A 248 2.27 -10.02 -20.82
CA MET A 248 2.04 -8.58 -21.01
C MET A 248 2.98 -7.96 -22.03
N LYS A 249 2.44 -7.08 -22.88
CA LYS A 249 3.23 -6.26 -23.80
C LYS A 249 3.80 -5.05 -23.05
N PHE A 250 5.07 -4.75 -23.32
CA PHE A 250 5.77 -3.58 -22.78
C PHE A 250 6.15 -2.63 -23.92
N PRO A 251 5.30 -1.63 -24.23
CA PRO A 251 5.62 -0.61 -25.22
C PRO A 251 6.80 0.27 -24.76
N PRO A 252 7.66 0.72 -25.69
CA PRO A 252 8.76 1.63 -25.37
C PRO A 252 8.21 2.96 -24.83
N HIS A 253 8.68 3.37 -23.66
CA HIS A 253 8.26 4.62 -23.02
C HIS A 253 8.95 5.81 -23.69
N SER A 254 8.19 6.90 -23.91
CA SER A 254 8.74 8.18 -24.40
C SER A 254 9.27 9.00 -23.23
N THR A 255 10.47 9.57 -23.37
CA THR A 255 11.15 10.32 -22.29
C THR A 255 10.41 11.62 -21.94
N PRO A 256 10.20 11.96 -20.65
CA PRO A 256 9.58 13.22 -20.28
C PRO A 256 10.53 14.42 -20.32
N MET A 257 9.95 15.59 -20.55
CA MET A 257 10.55 16.92 -20.68
C MET A 257 11.07 17.49 -19.34
N SER A 258 11.89 18.56 -19.37
CA SER A 258 12.47 19.21 -18.19
C SER A 258 11.44 19.98 -17.35
N ILE A 259 11.36 19.64 -16.06
CA ILE A 259 10.20 19.84 -15.15
C ILE A 259 10.42 20.92 -14.05
N SER A 260 11.62 21.48 -13.91
CA SER A 260 12.06 22.05 -12.62
C SER A 260 11.55 23.46 -12.27
N LYS A 261 11.36 24.38 -13.23
CA LYS A 261 11.02 25.79 -12.93
C LYS A 261 9.56 26.02 -12.59
N GLU A 262 8.65 25.35 -13.28
CA GLU A 262 7.21 25.55 -13.09
C GLU A 262 6.69 24.84 -11.82
N LEU A 263 7.29 23.70 -11.45
CA LEU A 263 7.07 23.09 -10.14
C LEU A 263 7.46 24.01 -8.98
N LEU A 264 8.55 24.77 -9.12
CA LEU A 264 9.00 25.70 -8.08
C LEU A 264 8.01 26.85 -7.86
N ASN A 265 7.29 27.25 -8.91
CA ASN A 265 6.24 28.27 -8.81
C ASN A 265 4.97 27.72 -8.12
N LEU A 266 4.67 26.43 -8.28
CA LEU A 266 3.53 25.77 -7.64
C LEU A 266 3.63 25.84 -6.10
N PHE A 267 4.82 25.63 -5.55
CA PHE A 267 5.06 25.68 -4.10
C PHE A 267 5.10 27.11 -3.50
N ARG A 268 4.79 28.15 -4.28
CA ARG A 268 4.60 29.51 -3.75
C ARG A 268 3.19 29.76 -3.23
N GLU A 269 2.22 28.94 -3.63
CA GLU A 269 0.84 29.09 -3.17
C GLU A 269 0.62 28.38 -1.83
N VAL A 270 0.26 29.15 -0.80
CA VAL A 270 0.02 28.64 0.57
C VAL A 270 -1.01 27.50 0.60
N LYS A 271 -2.05 27.56 -0.24
CA LYS A 271 -3.07 26.50 -0.34
C LYS A 271 -2.47 25.15 -0.77
N ILE A 272 -1.50 25.19 -1.67
CA ILE A 272 -0.83 23.99 -2.17
C ILE A 272 0.11 23.44 -1.10
N ILE A 273 0.82 24.31 -0.40
CA ILE A 273 1.65 23.91 0.76
C ILE A 273 0.78 23.20 1.81
N ILE A 274 -0.37 23.77 2.17
CA ILE A 274 -1.31 23.16 3.13
C ILE A 274 -1.79 21.79 2.63
N PHE A 275 -2.14 21.66 1.35
CA PHE A 275 -2.51 20.38 0.75
C PHE A 275 -1.41 19.32 0.90
N PHE A 276 -0.15 19.67 0.61
CA PHE A 276 0.98 18.75 0.79
C PHE A 276 1.23 18.39 2.27
N ILE A 277 1.00 19.32 3.20
CA ILE A 277 1.07 19.04 4.65
C ILE A 277 -0.02 18.06 5.05
N ILE A 278 -1.27 18.25 4.59
CA ILE A 278 -2.36 17.31 4.86
C ILE A 278 -2.04 15.93 4.29
N ALA A 279 -1.56 15.86 3.04
CA ALA A 279 -1.14 14.62 2.41
C ALA A 279 -0.06 13.91 3.24
N ALA A 280 0.94 14.64 3.72
CA ALA A 280 1.99 14.14 4.60
C ALA A 280 1.45 13.60 5.94
N VAL A 281 0.54 14.32 6.60
CA VAL A 281 -0.06 13.91 7.88
C VAL A 281 -0.94 12.66 7.73
N CYS A 282 -1.77 12.61 6.68
CA CYS A 282 -2.55 11.43 6.34
C CYS A 282 -1.64 10.24 6.03
N GLY A 283 -0.54 10.50 5.30
CA GLY A 283 0.54 9.55 5.08
C GLY A 283 1.09 8.96 6.35
N LEU A 284 1.57 9.83 7.26
CA LEU A 284 2.08 9.47 8.59
C LEU A 284 1.09 8.59 9.35
N SER A 285 -0.17 9.01 9.36
CA SER A 285 -1.25 8.26 10.02
C SER A 285 -1.40 6.85 9.44
N LEU A 286 -1.40 6.73 8.11
CA LEU A 286 -1.49 5.44 7.43
C LEU A 286 -0.29 4.53 7.75
N GLY A 287 0.93 5.08 7.81
CA GLY A 287 2.12 4.28 8.10
C GLY A 287 2.26 3.86 9.57
N VAL A 288 1.81 4.69 10.52
CA VAL A 288 1.67 4.29 11.94
C VAL A 288 0.71 3.12 12.05
N ILE A 289 -0.49 3.23 11.44
CA ILE A 289 -1.48 2.15 11.44
C ILE A 289 -0.89 0.89 10.78
N GLY A 290 -0.29 1.03 9.59
CA GLY A 290 0.29 -0.09 8.85
C GLY A 290 1.45 -0.79 9.56
N THR A 291 2.15 -0.10 10.47
CA THR A 291 3.27 -0.67 11.22
C THR A 291 2.83 -1.24 12.58
N PHE A 292 2.05 -0.49 13.36
CA PHE A 292 1.78 -0.79 14.76
C PHE A 292 0.44 -1.48 15.01
N GLN A 293 -0.52 -1.43 14.08
CA GLN A 293 -1.83 -2.05 14.31
C GLN A 293 -1.71 -3.56 14.60
N PHE A 294 -0.85 -4.27 13.86
CA PHE A 294 -0.68 -5.71 14.05
C PHE A 294 0.10 -6.04 15.33
N LEU A 295 1.07 -5.21 15.74
CA LEU A 295 1.74 -5.35 17.04
C LEU A 295 0.74 -5.13 18.17
N PHE A 296 -0.03 -4.05 18.11
CA PHE A 296 -1.05 -3.73 19.11
C PHE A 296 -2.11 -4.84 19.24
N LEU A 297 -2.58 -5.38 18.12
CA LEU A 297 -3.50 -6.53 18.15
C LEU A 297 -2.84 -7.79 18.73
N ASN A 298 -1.55 -8.02 18.46
CA ASN A 298 -0.82 -9.14 19.04
C ASN A 298 -0.64 -8.98 20.57
N GLU A 299 -0.40 -7.76 21.05
CA GLU A 299 -0.35 -7.44 22.50
C GLU A 299 -1.70 -7.65 23.19
N LEU A 300 -2.81 -7.42 22.49
CA LEU A 300 -4.16 -7.76 22.96
C LEU A 300 -4.53 -9.25 22.79
N GLU A 301 -3.55 -10.10 22.49
CA GLU A 301 -3.71 -11.54 22.27
C GLU A 301 -4.75 -11.86 21.16
N ALA A 302 -4.85 -11.01 20.14
CA ALA A 302 -5.80 -11.18 19.05
C ALA A 302 -5.50 -12.46 18.23
N PRO A 303 -6.54 -13.23 17.84
CA PRO A 303 -6.39 -14.29 16.86
C PRO A 303 -5.83 -13.77 15.52
N SER A 304 -5.01 -14.57 14.82
CA SER A 304 -4.45 -14.16 13.51
C SER A 304 -5.55 -13.91 12.48
N LEU A 305 -6.70 -14.58 12.63
CA LEU A 305 -7.91 -14.32 11.84
C LEU A 305 -8.41 -12.88 12.04
N VAL A 306 -8.44 -12.35 13.27
CA VAL A 306 -8.88 -10.97 13.53
C VAL A 306 -7.91 -10.00 12.86
N MET A 307 -6.61 -10.24 13.01
CA MET A 307 -5.55 -9.46 12.36
C MET A 307 -5.74 -9.47 10.83
N GLY A 308 -5.96 -10.64 10.22
CA GLY A 308 -6.24 -10.76 8.79
C GLY A 308 -7.55 -10.08 8.36
N LEU A 309 -8.63 -10.22 9.14
CA LEU A 309 -9.92 -9.60 8.85
C LEU A 309 -9.87 -8.07 8.89
N THR A 310 -8.96 -7.47 9.65
CA THR A 310 -8.79 -5.99 9.65
C THR A 310 -8.59 -5.46 8.23
N LEU A 311 -7.68 -6.05 7.47
CA LEU A 311 -7.38 -5.62 6.09
C LEU A 311 -8.48 -6.05 5.10
N THR A 312 -9.26 -7.07 5.41
CA THR A 312 -10.45 -7.38 4.61
C THR A 312 -11.50 -6.27 4.78
N PHE A 313 -11.72 -5.81 6.00
CA PHE A 313 -12.68 -4.73 6.30
C PHE A 313 -12.22 -3.37 5.75
N THR A 314 -10.91 -3.11 5.71
CA THR A 314 -10.40 -1.92 5.01
C THR A 314 -10.78 -1.95 3.52
N CYS A 315 -10.58 -3.06 2.81
CA CYS A 315 -10.96 -3.17 1.40
C CYS A 315 -12.48 -3.11 1.18
N VAL A 316 -13.27 -3.74 2.05
CA VAL A 316 -14.74 -3.70 1.97
C VAL A 316 -15.26 -2.27 2.10
N SER A 317 -14.66 -1.46 2.97
CA SER A 317 -15.01 -0.05 3.09
C SER A 317 -14.40 0.82 1.99
N GLU A 318 -13.22 0.49 1.49
CA GLU A 318 -12.54 1.24 0.42
C GLU A 318 -13.33 1.25 -0.89
N ILE A 319 -13.83 0.09 -1.32
CA ILE A 319 -14.49 -0.08 -2.62
C ILE A 319 -15.68 0.90 -2.82
N PRO A 320 -16.66 1.00 -1.90
CA PRO A 320 -17.76 1.97 -2.04
C PRO A 320 -17.31 3.43 -2.08
N PHE A 321 -16.37 3.82 -1.22
CA PHE A 321 -15.91 5.21 -1.15
C PHE A 321 -15.06 5.61 -2.35
N MET A 322 -14.23 4.70 -2.87
CA MET A 322 -13.53 4.93 -4.14
C MET A 322 -14.51 5.08 -5.30
N TYR A 323 -15.51 4.20 -5.39
CA TYR A 323 -16.53 4.26 -6.47
C TYR A 323 -17.38 5.54 -6.42
N LEU A 324 -17.71 6.01 -5.22
CA LEU A 324 -18.53 7.21 -5.00
C LEU A 324 -17.71 8.49 -4.82
N SER A 325 -16.38 8.42 -4.96
CA SER A 325 -15.48 9.53 -4.66
C SER A 325 -15.80 10.80 -5.45
N ASP A 326 -16.11 10.70 -6.75
CA ASP A 326 -16.50 11.85 -7.57
C ASP A 326 -17.75 12.55 -7.04
N ARG A 327 -18.76 11.80 -6.62
CA ARG A 327 -19.99 12.36 -6.03
C ARG A 327 -19.70 13.00 -4.69
N PHE A 328 -18.87 12.37 -3.88
CA PHE A 328 -18.47 12.86 -2.57
C PHE A 328 -17.73 14.20 -2.67
N ILE A 329 -16.80 14.32 -3.62
CA ILE A 329 -16.08 15.55 -3.93
C ILE A 329 -17.04 16.63 -4.46
N GLN A 330 -17.99 16.28 -5.33
CA GLN A 330 -18.98 17.23 -5.85
C GLN A 330 -19.92 17.77 -4.77
N TRP A 331 -20.30 16.95 -3.78
CA TRP A 331 -21.20 17.35 -2.71
C TRP A 331 -20.52 18.25 -1.68
N PHE A 332 -19.30 17.93 -1.27
CA PHE A 332 -18.64 18.59 -0.15
C PHE A 332 -17.50 19.54 -0.55
N GLY A 333 -16.93 19.38 -1.75
CA GLY A 333 -15.70 20.04 -2.19
C GLY A 333 -14.44 19.41 -1.59
N HIS A 334 -13.29 19.62 -2.24
CA HIS A 334 -12.01 19.04 -1.83
C HIS A 334 -11.60 19.40 -0.39
N GLU A 335 -11.75 20.66 0.02
CA GLU A 335 -11.33 21.16 1.33
C GLU A 335 -12.10 20.49 2.48
N THR A 336 -13.41 20.33 2.33
CA THR A 336 -14.26 19.65 3.32
C THR A 336 -13.94 18.16 3.38
N VAL A 337 -13.70 17.51 2.23
CA VAL A 337 -13.30 16.09 2.20
C VAL A 337 -12.00 15.88 2.97
N PHE A 338 -10.99 16.73 2.78
CA PHE A 338 -9.74 16.64 3.55
C PHE A 338 -9.96 16.83 5.05
N SER A 339 -10.84 17.75 5.44
CA SER A 339 -11.18 17.98 6.85
C SER A 339 -11.89 16.76 7.48
N ILE A 340 -12.82 16.13 6.75
CA ILE A 340 -13.50 14.89 7.17
C ILE A 340 -12.49 13.75 7.33
N VAL A 341 -11.56 13.61 6.39
CA VAL A 341 -10.50 12.58 6.45
C VAL A 341 -9.64 12.73 7.70
N LEU A 342 -9.17 13.95 7.98
CA LEU A 342 -8.37 14.22 9.19
C LEU A 342 -9.15 13.90 10.47
N PHE A 343 -10.42 14.28 10.54
CA PHE A 343 -11.29 13.94 11.66
C PHE A 343 -11.45 12.42 11.82
N CYS A 344 -11.66 11.68 10.72
CA CYS A 344 -11.77 10.22 10.75
C CYS A 344 -10.47 9.55 11.20
N TYR A 345 -9.29 10.06 10.82
CA TYR A 345 -8.02 9.59 11.37
C TYR A 345 -7.92 9.83 12.88
N SER A 346 -8.24 11.03 13.36
CA SER A 346 -8.25 11.33 14.80
C SER A 346 -9.22 10.42 15.57
N LEU A 347 -10.41 10.18 15.02
CA LEU A 347 -11.39 9.27 15.59
C LEU A 347 -10.87 7.84 15.64
N ARG A 348 -10.20 7.35 14.59
CA ARG A 348 -9.59 6.00 14.58
C ARG A 348 -8.56 5.84 15.70
N PHE A 349 -7.61 6.77 15.83
CA PHE A 349 -6.60 6.70 16.88
C PHE A 349 -7.21 6.76 18.28
N PHE A 350 -8.24 7.60 18.48
CA PHE A 350 -8.97 7.64 19.74
C PHE A 350 -9.70 6.32 20.02
N LEU A 351 -10.31 5.70 19.02
CA LEU A 351 -10.99 4.40 19.19
C LEU A 351 -9.98 3.27 19.46
N TYR A 352 -8.78 3.31 18.89
CA TYR A 352 -7.72 2.36 19.21
C TYR A 352 -7.23 2.51 20.66
N SER A 353 -7.13 3.73 21.20
CA SER A 353 -6.60 3.93 22.56
C SER A 353 -7.51 3.41 23.68
N ILE A 354 -8.82 3.23 23.40
CA ILE A 354 -9.79 2.65 24.35
C ILE A 354 -10.13 1.19 24.03
N LEU A 355 -9.50 0.60 23.02
CA LEU A 355 -9.79 -0.74 22.55
C LEU A 355 -9.20 -1.79 23.50
N GLN A 356 -10.06 -2.65 24.04
CA GLN A 356 -9.67 -3.74 24.94
C GLN A 356 -9.92 -5.11 24.32
N ASP A 357 -11.08 -5.29 23.67
CA ASP A 357 -11.40 -6.53 22.97
C ASP A 357 -11.03 -6.43 21.48
N PRO A 358 -10.14 -7.30 20.97
CA PRO A 358 -9.64 -7.25 19.60
C PRO A 358 -10.71 -7.20 18.52
N TRP A 359 -11.87 -7.83 18.72
CA TRP A 359 -12.92 -7.91 17.69
C TRP A 359 -13.54 -6.56 17.35
N HIS A 360 -13.49 -5.60 18.28
CA HIS A 360 -13.98 -4.23 18.06
C HIS A 360 -13.14 -3.45 17.03
N ILE A 361 -11.97 -3.95 16.64
CA ILE A 361 -11.16 -3.33 15.59
C ILE A 361 -11.87 -3.35 14.24
N LEU A 362 -12.64 -4.41 13.95
CA LEU A 362 -13.27 -4.63 12.64
C LEU A 362 -14.26 -3.52 12.25
N PRO A 363 -15.22 -3.11 13.09
CA PRO A 363 -16.07 -1.97 12.77
C PRO A 363 -15.29 -0.65 12.71
N ILE A 364 -14.20 -0.48 13.46
CA ILE A 364 -13.34 0.72 13.37
C ILE A 364 -12.66 0.79 12.01
N GLU A 365 -12.23 -0.34 11.45
CA GLU A 365 -11.61 -0.43 10.12
C GLU A 365 -12.53 0.04 8.99
N LEU A 366 -13.86 0.09 9.18
CA LEU A 366 -14.76 0.65 8.17
C LEU A 366 -14.57 2.15 7.96
N LEU A 367 -13.98 2.87 8.92
CA LEU A 367 -13.56 4.26 8.74
C LEU A 367 -12.43 4.40 7.70
N HIS A 368 -11.74 3.31 7.36
CA HIS A 368 -10.71 3.29 6.32
C HIS A 368 -11.22 3.72 4.95
N GLY A 369 -12.45 3.36 4.62
CA GLY A 369 -13.08 3.79 3.37
C GLY A 369 -13.05 5.31 3.18
N ILE A 370 -13.24 6.07 4.26
CA ILE A 370 -13.13 7.53 4.23
C ILE A 370 -11.65 7.94 4.23
N CYS A 371 -10.86 7.43 5.18
CA CYS A 371 -9.45 7.80 5.38
C CYS A 371 -8.56 7.57 4.15
N PHE A 372 -8.85 6.55 3.36
CA PHE A 372 -8.07 6.15 2.18
C PHE A 372 -8.89 6.22 0.91
N GLY A 373 -10.05 5.54 0.88
CA GLY A 373 -10.89 5.41 -0.33
C GLY A 373 -11.46 6.74 -0.84
N ALA A 374 -11.76 7.71 0.04
CA ALA A 374 -12.15 9.06 -0.36
C ALA A 374 -10.95 10.01 -0.50
N LEU A 375 -9.93 9.86 0.34
CA LEU A 375 -8.73 10.72 0.33
C LEU A 375 -7.98 10.63 -0.99
N TRP A 376 -7.63 9.42 -1.44
CA TRP A 376 -6.73 9.26 -2.58
C TRP A 376 -7.29 9.83 -3.89
N PRO A 377 -8.57 9.56 -4.27
CA PRO A 377 -9.17 10.19 -5.44
C PRO A 377 -9.34 11.70 -5.28
N ALA A 378 -9.72 12.18 -4.09
CA ALA A 378 -9.85 13.61 -3.83
C ALA A 378 -8.51 14.34 -3.94
N ALA A 379 -7.44 13.75 -3.41
CA ALA A 379 -6.10 14.29 -3.49
C ALA A 379 -5.58 14.29 -4.94
N ALA A 380 -5.78 13.20 -5.69
CA ALA A 380 -5.41 13.13 -7.11
C ALA A 380 -6.20 14.13 -7.97
N SER A 381 -7.50 14.28 -7.72
CA SER A 381 -8.35 15.28 -8.38
C SER A 381 -7.89 16.70 -8.08
N PHE A 382 -7.58 17.01 -6.81
CA PHE A 382 -7.06 18.31 -6.41
C PHE A 382 -5.69 18.60 -7.02
N ALA A 383 -4.78 17.61 -7.00
CA ALA A 383 -3.45 17.69 -7.61
C ALA A 383 -3.53 18.03 -9.11
N ASN A 384 -4.43 17.38 -9.87
CA ASN A 384 -4.66 17.72 -11.27
C ASN A 384 -5.25 19.11 -11.46
N LYS A 385 -6.13 19.55 -10.56
CA LYS A 385 -6.76 20.88 -10.64
C LYS A 385 -5.77 22.02 -10.39
N VAL A 386 -4.77 21.81 -9.53
CA VAL A 386 -3.75 22.83 -9.21
C VAL A 386 -2.51 22.71 -10.10
N ALA A 387 -2.33 21.60 -10.80
CA ALA A 387 -1.16 21.39 -11.65
C ALA A 387 -1.14 22.39 -12.83
N PRO A 388 0.03 22.93 -13.19
CA PRO A 388 0.15 23.71 -14.41
C PRO A 388 -0.10 22.82 -15.65
N GLU A 389 -0.39 23.44 -16.79
CA GLU A 389 -0.70 22.71 -18.03
C GLU A 389 0.39 21.69 -18.37
N GLY A 390 -0.03 20.44 -18.59
CA GLY A 390 0.89 19.33 -18.89
C GLY A 390 1.60 18.69 -17.69
N MET A 391 1.37 19.15 -16.45
CA MET A 391 2.05 18.64 -15.25
C MET A 391 1.17 17.90 -14.23
N GLY A 392 -0.07 17.56 -14.59
CA GLY A 392 -0.99 16.80 -13.74
C GLY A 392 -0.37 15.53 -13.15
N ALA A 393 0.31 14.73 -13.98
CA ALA A 393 1.00 13.51 -13.54
C ALA A 393 2.16 13.80 -12.56
N THR A 394 2.96 14.83 -12.82
CA THR A 394 4.09 15.20 -11.95
C THR A 394 3.63 15.63 -10.56
N VAL A 395 2.58 16.46 -10.48
CA VAL A 395 2.03 16.92 -9.20
C VAL A 395 1.39 15.76 -8.42
N GLN A 396 0.72 14.83 -9.12
CA GLN A 396 0.21 13.59 -8.50
C GLN A 396 1.33 12.70 -7.96
N THR A 397 2.47 12.60 -8.66
CA THR A 397 3.64 11.86 -8.16
C THR A 397 4.23 12.53 -6.91
N LEU A 398 4.33 13.86 -6.89
CA LEU A 398 4.77 14.59 -5.69
C LEU A 398 3.82 14.39 -4.51
N MET A 399 2.51 14.42 -4.76
CA MET A 399 1.51 14.15 -3.73
C MET A 399 1.66 12.72 -3.20
N SER A 400 1.82 11.74 -4.09
CA SER A 400 2.03 10.35 -3.72
C SER A 400 3.30 10.18 -2.88
N ALA A 401 4.38 10.87 -3.24
CA ALA A 401 5.62 10.88 -2.47
C ALA A 401 5.46 11.54 -1.10
N ALA A 402 4.67 12.61 -0.97
CA ALA A 402 4.38 13.23 0.32
C ALA A 402 3.54 12.29 1.23
N SER A 403 2.54 11.61 0.66
CA SER A 403 1.68 10.67 1.39
C SER A 403 2.41 9.37 1.75
N LEU A 404 3.19 8.78 0.85
CA LEU A 404 3.86 7.50 1.10
C LEU A 404 5.23 7.67 1.78
N GLY A 405 5.99 8.69 1.37
CA GLY A 405 7.36 8.93 1.82
C GLY A 405 7.50 9.52 3.22
N LEU A 406 6.42 10.01 3.85
CA LEU A 406 6.40 10.39 5.26
C LEU A 406 5.63 9.39 6.14
N GLY A 407 4.73 8.61 5.53
CA GLY A 407 3.96 7.54 6.16
C GLY A 407 4.83 6.49 6.82
N GLU A 408 5.68 5.88 6.03
CA GLU A 408 6.54 4.80 6.49
C GLU A 408 7.84 5.32 7.16
N TYR A 409 8.14 6.62 7.08
CA TYR A 409 9.50 7.15 7.26
C TYR A 409 9.89 7.55 8.68
N ARG A 410 8.96 7.69 9.65
CA ARG A 410 9.33 8.05 11.03
C ARG A 410 8.48 7.37 12.09
N VAL A 411 8.78 6.11 12.40
CA VAL A 411 8.66 5.62 13.78
C VAL A 411 9.99 5.06 14.26
N SER A 412 10.95 5.97 14.39
CA SER A 412 12.10 5.79 15.27
C SER A 412 12.40 7.17 15.82
N VAL A 413 11.76 7.50 16.95
CA VAL A 413 12.25 8.32 18.07
C VAL A 413 11.08 8.39 19.06
N ARG A 414 11.10 7.55 20.10
CA ARG A 414 10.98 7.93 21.53
C ARG A 414 10.73 6.68 22.37
N SER A 415 11.79 5.97 22.75
CA SER A 415 11.75 4.92 23.79
C SER A 415 12.84 5.12 24.85
N ASP A 416 13.20 6.37 25.15
CA ASP A 416 14.13 6.71 26.26
C ASP A 416 13.39 7.17 27.53
N VAL A 417 12.10 6.82 27.72
CA VAL A 417 11.36 7.12 28.97
C VAL A 417 10.63 5.89 29.53
N ALA A 418 10.90 4.68 29.03
CA ALA A 418 10.28 3.46 29.55
C ALA A 418 11.04 2.83 30.73
N ASP A 419 11.82 3.63 31.45
CA ASP A 419 12.45 3.24 32.72
C ASP A 419 11.77 4.00 33.87
N CYS A 420 10.46 3.81 34.02
CA CYS A 420 9.71 4.00 35.25
C CYS A 420 8.37 3.27 35.11
N SER A 421 8.26 2.15 35.82
CA SER A 421 7.02 1.45 36.13
C SER A 421 5.89 2.44 36.50
N SER A 422 4.68 2.17 36.00
CA SER A 422 3.38 2.81 36.35
C SER A 422 2.80 3.91 35.45
N LEU A 423 2.87 3.80 34.12
CA LEU A 423 1.90 4.50 33.27
C LEU A 423 1.40 3.59 32.11
N PRO A 424 0.07 3.58 31.82
CA PRO A 424 -0.47 2.87 30.67
C PRO A 424 0.08 3.49 29.40
N VAL A 425 0.48 2.64 28.46
CA VAL A 425 0.93 3.01 27.12
C VAL A 425 -0.24 3.70 26.41
N ILE A 426 -0.17 5.01 26.29
CA ILE A 426 -1.10 5.81 25.48
C ILE A 426 -0.43 6.00 24.11
N ILE A 427 -1.12 5.49 23.08
CA ILE A 427 -0.81 5.62 21.65
C ILE A 427 -0.69 7.09 21.25
#